data_AF-A0A241WUF0-F1
#
_entry.id   AF-A0A241WUF0-F1
#
_cell.length_a   1.000
_cell.length_b   1.000
_cell.length_c   1.000
_cell.angle_alpha   90.00
_cell.angle_beta   90.00
_cell.angle_gamma   90.00
#
_symmetry.space_group_name_H-M   'P 1'
#
loop_
_entity.id
_entity.type
_entity.pdbx_description
1 polymer ?
#
loop_
_entity_poly.entity_id
_entity_poly.type
_entity_poly.pdbx_seq_one_letter_code
_entity_poly.pdbx_strand_id
1 'polypeptide(L)'
;MKSILNNLNQLLEIKSRQLTQAEKQLAKSVFGAHLELDAIRIVAHRGVIKNYAISPNGNVYFNPQNWCEDFSTRSLQQQSWLIHELTHVWQIQQGLSVVRKAIFNRQYDYILEQGKLFLQYGIEQQAQMVQDYFMKKACGQECQAYEACIPFLSHKA
;
A
#
# COMPACT_ATOMS: atom_id res chain seq x y z
N MET A 1 20.78 10.70 19.11
CA MET A 1 20.14 9.44 18.64
C MET A 1 19.41 9.59 17.30
N LYS A 2 18.46 10.53 17.12
CA LYS A 2 17.73 10.70 15.83
C LYS A 2 18.67 10.89 14.62
N SER A 3 19.76 11.64 14.76
CA SER A 3 20.75 11.86 13.70
C SER A 3 21.52 10.60 13.27
N ILE A 4 21.79 9.67 14.20
CA ILE A 4 22.55 8.44 13.91
C ILE A 4 21.62 7.42 13.21
N LEU A 5 20.38 7.32 13.68
CA LEU A 5 19.34 6.48 13.03
C LEU A 5 19.01 6.98 11.61
N ASN A 6 18.96 8.30 11.40
CA ASN A 6 18.77 8.87 10.06
C ASN A 6 19.96 8.58 9.14
N ASN A 7 21.20 8.66 9.64
CA ASN A 7 22.39 8.32 8.86
C ASN A 7 22.42 6.83 8.48
N LEU A 8 22.05 5.93 9.40
CA LEU A 8 21.98 4.49 9.11
C LEU A 8 20.90 4.14 8.08
N ASN A 9 19.71 4.78 8.15
CA ASN A 9 18.66 4.58 7.15
C ASN A 9 19.11 5.05 5.75
N GLN A 10 19.77 6.20 5.64
CA GLN A 10 20.31 6.66 4.35
C GLN A 10 21.40 5.74 3.79
N LEU A 11 22.18 5.08 4.64
CA LEU A 11 23.21 4.12 4.20
C LEU A 11 22.62 2.79 3.67
N LEU A 12 21.40 2.44 4.06
CA LEU A 12 20.71 1.21 3.62
C LEU A 12 19.80 1.45 2.41
N GLU A 13 19.46 2.69 2.12
CA GLU A 13 18.77 3.12 0.89
C GLU A 13 19.72 2.98 -0.30
N ILE A 14 19.36 2.11 -1.26
CA ILE A 14 20.14 1.90 -2.49
C ILE A 14 19.64 2.82 -3.60
N LYS A 15 18.32 2.88 -3.77
CA LYS A 15 17.65 3.63 -4.83
C LYS A 15 16.34 4.19 -4.30
N SER A 16 15.93 5.31 -4.88
CA SER A 16 14.71 6.00 -4.48
C SER A 16 14.21 6.83 -5.64
N ARG A 17 12.93 6.65 -5.97
CA ARG A 17 12.26 7.36 -7.06
C ARG A 17 10.85 7.76 -6.65
N GLN A 18 10.28 8.72 -7.36
CA GLN A 18 8.84 8.96 -7.31
C GLN A 18 8.09 7.84 -8.05
N LEU A 19 6.78 7.77 -7.83
CA LEU A 19 5.88 6.98 -8.65
C LEU A 19 5.98 7.40 -10.12
N THR A 20 6.03 6.43 -11.04
CA THR A 20 5.94 6.70 -12.48
C THR A 20 4.54 7.22 -12.83
N GLN A 21 4.38 7.82 -14.01
CA GLN A 21 3.04 8.25 -14.45
C GLN A 21 2.06 7.08 -14.57
N ALA A 22 2.53 5.91 -15.00
CA ALA A 22 1.71 4.72 -15.11
C ALA A 22 1.34 4.14 -13.73
N GLU A 23 2.25 4.16 -12.76
CA GLU A 23 1.93 3.80 -11.37
C GLU A 23 0.96 4.78 -10.72
N LYS A 24 1.08 6.08 -11.01
CA LYS A 24 0.11 7.08 -10.56
C LYS A 24 -1.28 6.82 -11.15
N GLN A 25 -1.37 6.45 -12.42
CA GLN A 25 -2.64 6.06 -13.05
C GLN A 25 -3.23 4.80 -12.41
N LEU A 26 -2.38 3.80 -12.16
CA LEU A 26 -2.77 2.58 -11.45
C LEU A 26 -3.35 2.91 -10.07
N ALA A 27 -2.64 3.71 -9.27
CA ALA A 27 -3.09 4.15 -7.97
C ALA A 27 -4.40 4.96 -8.04
N LYS A 28 -4.51 5.91 -8.99
CA LYS A 28 -5.74 6.70 -9.20
C LYS A 28 -6.95 5.83 -9.54
N SER A 29 -6.75 4.70 -10.23
CA SER A 29 -7.85 3.77 -10.57
C SER A 29 -8.48 3.09 -9.35
N VAL A 30 -7.78 3.11 -8.20
CA VAL A 30 -8.22 2.53 -6.93
C VAL A 30 -8.54 3.61 -5.91
N PHE A 31 -7.60 4.53 -5.65
CA PHE A 31 -7.73 5.53 -4.59
C PHE A 31 -8.43 6.83 -5.05
N GLY A 32 -8.60 7.03 -6.36
CA GLY A 32 -9.13 8.27 -6.91
C GLY A 32 -8.27 9.47 -6.49
N ALA A 33 -8.92 10.49 -5.93
CA ALA A 33 -8.28 11.68 -5.38
C ALA A 33 -7.94 11.59 -3.88
N HIS A 34 -8.16 10.44 -3.23
CA HIS A 34 -8.00 10.30 -1.78
C HIS A 34 -6.57 10.01 -1.33
N LEU A 35 -5.63 9.89 -2.28
CA LEU A 35 -4.22 9.61 -2.03
C LEU A 35 -3.36 10.65 -2.74
N GLU A 36 -2.57 11.39 -1.96
CA GLU A 36 -1.61 12.36 -2.46
C GLU A 36 -0.36 11.64 -2.99
N LEU A 37 -0.26 11.50 -4.32
CA LEU A 37 0.74 10.64 -4.97
C LEU A 37 2.10 11.31 -5.17
N ASP A 38 2.15 12.64 -5.27
CA ASP A 38 3.38 13.35 -5.65
C ASP A 38 4.45 13.36 -4.55
N ALA A 39 4.02 13.19 -3.30
CA ALA A 39 4.90 13.07 -2.13
C ALA A 39 5.47 11.65 -1.95
N ILE A 40 4.90 10.64 -2.61
CA ILE A 40 5.24 9.23 -2.38
C ILE A 40 6.53 8.86 -3.12
N ARG A 41 7.41 8.16 -2.41
CA ARG A 41 8.62 7.56 -2.97
C ARG A 41 8.60 6.04 -2.86
N ILE A 42 9.16 5.40 -3.87
CA ILE A 42 9.43 3.96 -3.92
C ILE A 42 10.93 3.75 -3.72
N VAL A 43 11.28 3.09 -2.62
CA VAL A 43 12.65 3.00 -2.11
C VAL A 43 13.11 1.54 -2.11
N ALA A 44 14.29 1.28 -2.66
CA ALA A 44 15.00 0.01 -2.51
C ALA A 44 15.86 0.09 -1.24
N HIS A 45 15.54 -0.69 -0.20
CA HIS A 45 16.17 -0.54 1.11
C HIS A 45 16.66 -1.88 1.68
N ARG A 46 17.96 -1.99 1.97
CA ARG A 46 18.61 -3.23 2.44
C ARG A 46 18.09 -3.74 3.78
N GLY A 47 17.53 -2.87 4.61
CA GLY A 47 16.93 -3.24 5.89
C GLY A 47 15.56 -3.93 5.78
N VAL A 48 14.96 -3.97 4.58
CA VAL A 48 13.69 -4.68 4.36
C VAL A 48 13.98 -6.17 4.11
N ILE A 49 13.29 -7.06 4.82
CA ILE A 49 13.45 -8.51 4.69
C ILE A 49 13.09 -8.94 3.26
N LYS A 50 13.75 -9.98 2.75
CA LYS A 50 13.47 -10.53 1.41
C LYS A 50 11.99 -10.90 1.28
N ASN A 51 11.35 -10.55 0.16
CA ASN A 51 9.92 -10.73 -0.10
C ASN A 51 8.98 -9.91 0.79
N TYR A 52 9.51 -8.89 1.47
CA TYR A 52 8.71 -7.94 2.24
C TYR A 52 8.77 -6.55 1.63
N ALA A 53 7.73 -5.79 1.92
CA ALA A 53 7.68 -4.36 1.80
C ALA A 53 7.08 -3.77 3.09
N ILE A 54 7.39 -2.51 3.33
CA ILE A 54 6.86 -1.72 4.45
C ILE A 54 6.62 -0.29 4.01
N SER A 55 5.62 0.35 4.60
CA SER A 55 5.28 1.75 4.30
C SER A 55 5.12 2.60 5.58
N PRO A 56 6.17 2.77 6.40
CA PRO A 56 6.07 3.29 7.77
C PRO A 56 5.91 4.82 7.89
N ASN A 57 6.16 5.57 6.81
CA ASN A 57 6.24 7.04 6.85
C ASN A 57 5.71 7.72 5.57
N GLY A 58 4.81 7.06 4.86
CA GLY A 58 4.23 7.58 3.61
C GLY A 58 5.07 7.33 2.35
N ASN A 59 6.25 6.72 2.49
CA ASN A 59 7.01 6.12 1.40
C ASN A 59 6.90 4.60 1.46
N VAL A 60 7.10 3.94 0.32
CA VAL A 60 7.10 2.48 0.21
C VAL A 60 8.52 1.98 0.09
N TYR A 61 8.91 1.04 0.95
CA TYR A 61 10.24 0.44 0.96
C TYR A 61 10.14 -1.03 0.60
N PHE A 62 10.78 -1.40 -0.50
CA PHE A 62 10.92 -2.78 -0.93
C PHE A 62 12.32 -3.30 -0.60
N ASN A 63 12.43 -4.60 -0.37
CA ASN A 63 13.73 -5.26 -0.49
C ASN A 63 14.30 -5.01 -1.90
N PRO A 64 15.62 -4.77 -2.05
CA PRO A 64 16.22 -4.51 -3.35
C PRO A 64 15.95 -5.57 -4.43
N GLN A 65 15.70 -6.83 -4.05
CA GLN A 65 15.36 -7.91 -4.98
C GLN A 65 13.93 -7.81 -5.53
N ASN A 66 13.03 -7.15 -4.81
CA ASN A 66 11.62 -6.99 -5.18
C ASN A 66 11.32 -5.61 -5.76
N TRP A 67 12.25 -4.65 -5.59
CA TRP A 67 12.14 -3.33 -6.17
C TRP A 67 12.27 -3.36 -7.70
N CYS A 68 11.54 -2.48 -8.39
CA CYS A 68 11.70 -2.30 -9.84
C CYS A 68 11.50 -0.84 -10.28
N GLU A 69 11.94 -0.54 -11.50
CA GLU A 69 11.87 0.80 -12.10
C GLU A 69 10.42 1.25 -12.38
N ASP A 70 9.52 0.30 -12.69
CA ASP A 70 8.09 0.57 -12.87
C ASP A 70 7.26 -0.70 -12.56
N PHE A 71 6.43 -0.66 -11.51
CA PHE A 71 5.55 -1.75 -11.12
C PHE A 71 4.35 -1.92 -12.05
N SER A 72 3.91 -0.89 -12.78
CA SER A 72 2.76 -1.00 -13.69
C SER A 72 3.03 -1.92 -14.88
N THR A 73 4.31 -2.17 -15.18
CA THR A 73 4.75 -3.07 -16.26
C THR A 73 4.99 -4.51 -15.78
N ARG A 74 4.77 -4.75 -14.48
CA ARG A 74 4.98 -6.06 -13.85
C ARG A 74 3.71 -6.91 -13.85
N SER A 75 3.82 -8.13 -13.33
CA SER A 75 2.67 -9.02 -13.20
C SER A 75 1.57 -8.39 -12.34
N LEU A 76 0.32 -8.83 -12.53
CA LEU A 76 -0.81 -8.33 -11.75
C LEU A 76 -0.58 -8.51 -10.24
N GLN A 77 0.13 -9.56 -9.83
CA GLN A 77 0.49 -9.79 -8.43
C GLN A 77 1.46 -8.73 -7.89
N GLN A 78 2.43 -8.28 -8.68
CA GLN A 78 3.36 -7.23 -8.26
C GLN A 78 2.69 -5.85 -8.26
N GLN A 79 1.79 -5.61 -9.22
CA GLN A 79 0.93 -4.42 -9.22
C GLN A 79 0.04 -4.38 -7.99
N SER A 80 -0.62 -5.49 -7.65
CA SER A 80 -1.50 -5.58 -6.48
C SER A 80 -0.73 -5.42 -5.17
N TRP A 81 0.52 -5.92 -5.11
CA TRP A 81 1.40 -5.68 -3.97
C TRP A 81 1.74 -4.19 -3.79
N LEU A 82 1.98 -3.44 -4.88
CA LEU A 82 2.14 -1.99 -4.77
C LEU A 82 0.86 -1.33 -4.23
N ILE A 83 -0.32 -1.75 -4.69
CA ILE A 83 -1.62 -1.23 -4.21
C ILE A 83 -1.81 -1.50 -2.70
N HIS A 84 -1.40 -2.68 -2.21
CA HIS A 84 -1.39 -2.99 -0.77
C HIS A 84 -0.57 -1.95 0.00
N GLU A 85 0.68 -1.73 -0.41
CA GLU A 85 1.57 -0.78 0.25
C GLU A 85 1.08 0.68 0.16
N LEU A 86 0.48 1.07 -0.98
CA LEU A 86 -0.15 2.38 -1.11
C LEU A 86 -1.37 2.55 -0.21
N THR A 87 -2.04 1.47 0.19
CA THR A 87 -3.10 1.52 1.19
C THR A 87 -2.56 1.92 2.56
N HIS A 88 -1.35 1.45 2.91
CA HIS A 88 -0.68 1.92 4.12
C HIS A 88 -0.27 3.39 4.04
N VAL A 89 0.17 3.85 2.88
CA VAL A 89 0.44 5.28 2.67
C VAL A 89 -0.85 6.10 2.82
N TRP A 90 -1.96 5.66 2.23
CA TRP A 90 -3.27 6.27 2.40
C TRP A 90 -3.67 6.34 3.88
N GLN A 91 -3.53 5.23 4.63
CA GLN A 91 -3.83 5.19 6.07
C GLN A 91 -3.03 6.26 6.83
N ILE A 92 -1.74 6.42 6.55
CA ILE A 92 -0.89 7.46 7.15
C ILE A 92 -1.40 8.86 6.80
N GLN A 93 -1.76 9.10 5.54
CA GLN A 93 -2.29 10.39 5.10
C GLN A 93 -3.63 10.74 5.78
N GLN A 94 -4.44 9.74 6.13
CA GLN A 94 -5.66 9.93 6.93
C GLN A 94 -5.39 10.11 8.43
N GLY A 95 -4.13 10.14 8.86
CA GLY A 95 -3.76 10.24 10.28
C GLY A 95 -3.96 8.94 11.06
N LEU A 96 -4.23 7.82 10.38
CA LEU A 96 -4.25 6.52 11.04
C LEU A 96 -2.81 6.15 11.38
N SER A 97 -2.52 5.98 12.67
CA SER A 97 -1.24 5.43 13.07
C SER A 97 -1.14 4.02 12.50
N VAL A 98 -0.31 3.82 11.47
CA VAL A 98 0.17 2.49 11.08
C VAL A 98 0.99 2.02 12.27
N VAL A 99 0.30 1.44 13.25
CA VAL A 99 0.90 1.09 14.53
C VAL A 99 2.05 0.18 14.18
N ARG A 100 3.26 0.50 14.64
CA ARG A 100 4.46 -0.35 14.49
C ARG A 100 4.20 -1.82 14.86
N LYS A 101 3.11 -2.11 15.62
CA LYS A 101 2.58 -3.46 15.90
C LYS A 101 2.17 -4.26 14.66
N ALA A 102 1.70 -3.64 13.57
CA ALA A 102 1.38 -4.34 12.33
C ALA A 102 2.62 -5.03 11.74
N ILE A 103 3.82 -4.47 11.93
CA ILE A 103 5.08 -5.11 11.52
C ILE A 103 5.33 -6.42 12.29
N PHE A 104 4.79 -6.58 13.51
CA PHE A 104 5.08 -7.72 14.39
C PHE A 104 3.97 -8.78 14.43
N ASN A 105 2.73 -8.47 14.04
CA ASN A 105 1.64 -9.46 14.03
C ASN A 105 0.69 -9.17 12.85
N ARG A 106 1.04 -9.68 11.66
CA ARG A 106 0.29 -9.47 10.41
C ARG A 106 -0.79 -10.53 10.27
N GLN A 107 -2.02 -10.17 10.60
CA GLN A 107 -3.19 -10.98 10.29
C GLN A 107 -3.78 -10.49 8.97
N TYR A 108 -3.59 -11.29 7.92
CA TYR A 108 -4.10 -10.99 6.58
C TYR A 108 -5.51 -11.52 6.38
N ASP A 109 -5.87 -12.63 7.03
CA ASP A 109 -7.18 -13.25 6.88
C ASP A 109 -8.28 -12.34 7.44
N TYR A 110 -9.32 -12.11 6.64
CA TYR A 110 -10.52 -11.38 7.03
C TYR A 110 -11.76 -12.02 6.41
N ILE A 111 -12.92 -11.70 6.98
CA ILE A 111 -14.22 -12.03 6.42
C ILE A 111 -14.92 -10.72 6.10
N LEU A 112 -15.37 -10.56 4.85
CA LEU A 112 -16.19 -9.42 4.48
C LEU A 112 -17.58 -9.59 5.09
N GLU A 113 -17.90 -8.77 6.10
CA GLU A 113 -19.15 -8.86 6.86
C GLU A 113 -20.06 -7.71 6.47
N GLN A 114 -21.34 -8.00 6.20
CA GLN A 114 -22.31 -6.97 5.85
C GLN A 114 -22.49 -6.00 7.02
N GLY A 115 -22.34 -4.70 6.75
CA GLY A 115 -22.49 -3.65 7.76
C GLY A 115 -21.24 -3.37 8.61
N LYS A 116 -20.19 -4.20 8.49
CA LYS A 116 -18.89 -3.91 9.12
C LYS A 116 -18.18 -2.83 8.32
N LEU A 117 -17.80 -1.76 9.01
CA LEU A 117 -17.12 -0.62 8.41
C LEU A 117 -15.66 -0.96 8.12
N PHE A 118 -15.10 -0.41 7.05
CA PHE A 118 -13.70 -0.62 6.67
C PHE A 118 -12.71 -0.35 7.82
N LEU A 119 -12.94 0.72 8.59
CA LEU A 119 -12.07 1.10 9.72
C LEU A 119 -12.18 0.16 10.93
N GLN A 120 -13.15 -0.77 10.96
CA GLN A 120 -13.26 -1.81 11.98
C GLN A 120 -12.39 -3.04 11.67
N TYR A 121 -11.83 -3.12 10.46
CA TYR A 121 -10.84 -4.13 10.11
C TYR A 121 -9.44 -3.73 10.59
N GLY A 122 -8.57 -4.72 10.81
CA GLY A 122 -7.17 -4.48 11.10
C GLY A 122 -6.45 -3.76 9.96
N ILE A 123 -5.38 -3.04 10.27
CA ILE A 123 -4.63 -2.24 9.29
C ILE A 123 -4.13 -3.04 8.09
N GLU A 124 -3.64 -4.27 8.32
CA GLU A 124 -3.23 -5.20 7.25
C GLU A 124 -4.43 -5.77 6.49
N GLN A 125 -5.54 -6.06 7.18
CA GLN A 125 -6.78 -6.53 6.54
C GLN A 125 -7.35 -5.48 5.60
N GLN A 126 -7.35 -4.20 6.02
CA GLN A 126 -7.75 -3.07 5.18
C GLN A 126 -6.91 -3.01 3.90
N ALA A 127 -5.59 -3.18 4.00
CA ALA A 127 -4.70 -3.21 2.84
C ALA A 127 -4.95 -4.43 1.95
N GLN A 128 -5.15 -5.61 2.56
CA GLN A 128 -5.50 -6.84 1.84
C GLN A 128 -6.84 -6.70 1.10
N MET A 129 -7.85 -6.09 1.71
CA MET A 129 -9.16 -5.83 1.07
C MET A 129 -9.02 -4.99 -0.19
N VAL A 130 -8.18 -3.95 -0.16
CA VAL A 130 -7.94 -3.07 -1.32
C VAL A 130 -7.12 -3.81 -2.40
N GLN A 131 -6.15 -4.63 -1.99
CA GLN A 131 -5.40 -5.50 -2.89
C GLN A 131 -6.32 -6.51 -3.60
N ASP A 132 -7.21 -7.17 -2.86
CA ASP A 132 -8.16 -8.15 -3.38
C ASP A 132 -9.17 -7.49 -4.32
N TYR A 133 -9.69 -6.31 -3.97
CA TYR A 133 -10.52 -5.50 -4.86
C TYR A 133 -9.82 -5.24 -6.20
N PHE A 134 -8.58 -4.76 -6.16
CA PHE A 134 -7.82 -4.45 -7.36
C PHE A 134 -7.63 -5.70 -8.25
N MET A 135 -7.27 -6.84 -7.64
CA MET A 135 -7.11 -8.09 -8.38
C MET A 135 -8.43 -8.60 -8.99
N LYS A 136 -9.52 -8.56 -8.22
CA LYS A 136 -10.86 -8.95 -8.69
C LYS A 136 -11.32 -8.09 -9.86
N LYS A 137 -11.17 -6.77 -9.74
CA LYS A 137 -11.52 -5.81 -10.79
C LYS A 137 -10.73 -6.04 -12.07
N ALA A 138 -9.41 -6.27 -11.95
CA ALA A 138 -8.56 -6.56 -13.10
C ALA A 138 -8.93 -7.89 -13.80
N CYS A 139 -9.45 -8.86 -13.06
CA CYS A 139 -9.94 -10.14 -13.58
C CYS A 139 -11.42 -10.09 -14.05
N GLY A 140 -12.09 -8.93 -13.99
CA GLY A 140 -13.50 -8.81 -14.36
C GLY A 140 -14.47 -9.53 -13.42
N GLN A 141 -14.06 -9.75 -12.16
CA GLN A 141 -14.89 -10.40 -11.15
C GLN A 141 -15.79 -9.38 -10.43
N GLU A 142 -16.85 -9.90 -9.79
CA GLU A 142 -17.77 -9.11 -8.96
C GLU A 142 -17.03 -8.47 -7.77
N CYS A 143 -17.30 -7.18 -7.54
CA CYS A 143 -16.56 -6.33 -6.60
C CYS A 143 -17.48 -5.44 -5.74
N GLN A 144 -18.81 -5.51 -5.88
CA GLN A 144 -19.72 -4.53 -5.30
C GLN A 144 -19.65 -4.53 -3.77
N ALA A 145 -19.38 -5.70 -3.17
CA ALA A 145 -19.21 -5.83 -1.74
C ALA A 145 -17.97 -5.05 -1.22
N TYR A 146 -16.89 -4.98 -2.01
CA TYR A 146 -15.71 -4.17 -1.71
C TYR A 146 -16.00 -2.68 -1.92
N GLU A 147 -16.66 -2.33 -3.02
CA GLU A 147 -17.01 -0.93 -3.35
C GLU A 147 -17.93 -0.32 -2.30
N ALA A 148 -18.84 -1.11 -1.71
CA ALA A 148 -19.71 -0.71 -0.62
C ALA A 148 -18.99 -0.54 0.73
N CYS A 149 -17.85 -1.21 0.94
CA CYS A 149 -17.13 -1.20 2.20
C CYS A 149 -15.99 -0.17 2.21
N ILE A 150 -15.19 -0.11 1.13
CA ILE A 150 -13.98 0.71 1.06
C ILE A 150 -14.36 2.19 0.86
N PRO A 151 -13.92 3.09 1.76
CA PRO A 151 -14.48 4.44 1.88
C PRO A 151 -14.20 5.33 0.66
N PHE A 152 -13.06 5.16 0.00
CA PHE A 152 -12.69 5.94 -1.19
C PHE A 152 -13.18 5.33 -2.53
N LEU A 153 -13.86 4.18 -2.47
CA LEU A 153 -14.54 3.57 -3.62
C LEU A 153 -16.06 3.83 -3.60
N SER A 154 -16.63 4.00 -2.41
CA SER A 154 -18.05 4.27 -2.25
C SER A 154 -18.44 5.64 -2.83
N HIS A 155 -19.29 5.64 -3.86
CA HIS A 155 -19.85 6.84 -4.49
C HIS A 155 -20.83 7.65 -3.62
N LYS A 156 -20.76 7.56 -2.29
CA LYS A 156 -21.59 8.41 -1.42
C LYS A 156 -20.96 9.80 -1.32
N ALA A 157 -21.28 10.62 -2.32
CA ALA A 157 -21.30 12.08 -2.20
C ALA A 157 -22.37 12.50 -1.17
#